data_AF-A0A5M3ZCW4-F1
#
_entry.id   AF-A0A5M3ZCW4-F1
#
_cell.length_a   1.000
_cell.length_b   1.000
_cell.length_c   1.000
_cell.angle_alpha   90.00
_cell.angle_beta   90.00
_cell.angle_gamma   90.00
#
_symmetry.space_group_name_H-M   'P 1'
#
loop_
_entity.id
_entity.type
_entity.pdbx_description
1 polymer ?
#
loop_
_entity_poly.entity_id
_entity_poly.type
_entity_poly.pdbx_seq_one_letter_code
_entity_poly.pdbx_strand_id
1 'polypeptide(L)'
;MLQPPPRSSTSPDSSRPAITVFWGSQSSTAEGFANHLARDIAWRDDLFAAFRRNLSITETDPQYIRTLTEDELLGPIELHYGEPDRHLLPRAQCSAVRPLRVISTRELFSPSTGRHCIHLDLDLAVQPEFTYKMGDHLAV
;
A
#
# COMPACT_ATOMS: atom_id res chain seq x y z
N MET A 1 8.81 -34.25 10.58
CA MET A 1 9.41 -33.20 9.74
C MET A 1 9.03 -33.49 8.30
N LEU A 2 8.16 -32.68 7.69
CA LEU A 2 7.82 -32.75 6.27
C LEU A 2 8.43 -31.52 5.60
N GLN A 3 9.38 -31.75 4.71
CA GLN A 3 10.04 -30.70 3.94
C GLN A 3 9.09 -30.23 2.83
N PRO A 4 8.94 -28.91 2.59
CA PRO A 4 8.13 -28.43 1.47
C PRO A 4 8.82 -28.73 0.12
N PRO A 5 8.04 -28.92 -0.97
CA PRO A 5 8.60 -29.24 -2.28
C PRO A 5 9.37 -28.05 -2.86
N PRO A 6 10.38 -28.30 -3.73
CA PRO A 6 11.15 -27.24 -4.35
C PRO A 6 10.27 -26.40 -5.29
N ARG A 7 10.30 -25.08 -5.12
CA ARG A 7 9.64 -24.15 -6.05
C ARG A 7 10.37 -24.21 -7.39
N SER A 8 9.65 -24.59 -8.44
CA SER A 8 10.15 -24.53 -9.81
C SER A 8 10.47 -23.07 -10.17
N SER A 9 11.75 -22.76 -10.36
CA SER A 9 12.21 -21.49 -10.90
C SER A 9 11.85 -21.41 -12.38
N THR A 10 10.65 -20.91 -12.68
CA THR A 10 10.29 -20.51 -14.04
C THR A 10 10.83 -19.10 -14.28
N SER A 11 11.82 -18.99 -15.16
CA SER A 11 12.27 -17.69 -15.68
C SER A 11 11.09 -16.99 -16.37
N PRO A 12 10.85 -15.70 -16.12
CA PRO A 12 9.78 -14.98 -16.78
C PRO A 12 9.99 -14.97 -18.30
N ASP A 13 9.03 -15.51 -19.03
CA ASP A 13 8.97 -15.49 -20.50
C ASP A 13 8.72 -14.06 -20.98
N SER A 14 9.77 -13.46 -21.57
CA SER A 14 9.80 -12.08 -22.09
C SER A 14 8.78 -11.81 -23.21
N SER A 15 8.16 -12.84 -23.78
CA SER A 15 7.23 -12.71 -24.91
C SER A 15 5.78 -12.41 -24.51
N ARG A 16 5.45 -12.43 -23.21
CA ARG A 16 4.07 -12.19 -22.73
C ARG A 16 3.91 -10.74 -22.27
N PRO A 17 2.89 -10.00 -22.77
CA PRO A 17 2.60 -8.68 -22.24
C PRO A 17 2.29 -8.78 -20.74
N ALA A 18 3.05 -8.06 -19.92
CA ALA A 18 2.81 -7.94 -18.50
C ALA A 18 1.54 -7.10 -18.29
N ILE A 19 0.42 -7.77 -18.03
CA ILE A 19 -0.85 -7.10 -17.71
C ILE A 19 -0.87 -6.86 -16.20
N THR A 20 -0.69 -5.60 -15.79
CA THR A 20 -0.87 -5.19 -14.40
C THR A 20 -2.32 -4.76 -14.19
N VAL A 21 -3.08 -5.55 -13.43
CA VAL A 21 -4.46 -5.22 -13.06
C VAL A 21 -4.47 -4.53 -11.70
N PHE A 22 -5.05 -3.33 -11.64
CA PHE A 22 -5.29 -2.61 -10.39
C PHE A 22 -6.76 -2.71 -10.00
N TRP A 23 -7.04 -2.95 -8.72
CA TRP A 23 -8.38 -2.95 -8.14
C TRP A 23 -8.42 -2.02 -6.93
N GLY A 24 -9.41 -1.13 -6.88
CA GLY A 24 -9.64 -0.19 -5.77
C GLY A 24 -11.13 -0.10 -5.43
N SER A 25 -11.47 0.15 -4.16
CA SER A 25 -12.84 0.11 -3.64
C SER A 25 -13.74 1.30 -4.01
N GLN A 26 -13.18 2.34 -4.67
CA GLN A 26 -13.92 3.47 -5.23
C GLN A 26 -13.41 3.78 -6.64
N SER A 27 -14.32 3.77 -7.62
CA SER A 27 -14.01 3.94 -9.04
C SER A 27 -13.35 5.28 -9.37
N SER A 28 -13.70 6.38 -8.69
CA SER A 28 -13.07 7.69 -8.91
C SER A 28 -11.63 7.76 -8.41
N THR A 29 -11.31 7.11 -7.28
CA THR A 29 -9.94 7.04 -6.75
C THR A 29 -9.06 6.12 -7.61
N ALA A 30 -9.61 5.00 -8.08
CA ALA A 30 -8.91 4.09 -8.99
C ALA A 30 -8.63 4.76 -10.35
N GLU A 31 -9.61 5.49 -10.90
CA GLU A 31 -9.44 6.27 -12.13
C GLU A 31 -8.42 7.39 -11.96
N GLY A 32 -8.52 8.16 -10.87
CA GLY A 32 -7.55 9.21 -10.55
C GLY A 32 -6.12 8.67 -10.41
N PHE A 33 -5.96 7.54 -9.71
CA PHE A 33 -4.68 6.84 -9.59
C PHE A 33 -4.17 6.35 -10.95
N ALA A 34 -5.02 5.71 -11.76
CA ALA A 34 -4.63 5.21 -13.08
C ALA A 34 -4.17 6.35 -14.00
N ASN A 35 -4.88 7.49 -13.98
CA ASN A 35 -4.49 8.69 -14.72
C ASN A 35 -3.18 9.30 -14.21
N HIS A 36 -2.95 9.29 -12.90
CA HIS A 36 -1.68 9.74 -12.33
C HIS A 36 -0.53 8.81 -12.73
N LEU A 37 -0.73 7.49 -12.60
CA LEU A 37 0.25 6.49 -12.95
C LEU A 37 0.61 6.52 -14.45
N ALA A 38 -0.38 6.66 -15.34
CA ALA A 38 -0.14 6.78 -16.77
C ALA A 38 0.72 8.01 -17.10
N ARG A 39 0.48 9.13 -16.41
CA ARG A 39 1.28 10.35 -16.54
C ARG A 39 2.70 10.15 -16.03
N ASP A 40 2.86 9.49 -14.88
CA ASP A 40 4.16 9.20 -14.29
C ASP A 40 4.99 8.28 -15.19
N ILE A 41 4.37 7.27 -15.80
CA ILE A 41 5.03 6.37 -16.74
C ILE A 41 5.46 7.12 -17.99
N ALA A 42 4.57 7.90 -18.61
CA ALA A 42 4.91 8.69 -19.80
C ALA A 42 6.05 9.68 -19.52
N TRP A 43 6.00 10.35 -18.36
CA TRP A 43 7.07 11.25 -17.94
C TRP A 43 8.40 10.51 -17.70
N ARG A 44 8.38 9.29 -17.15
CA ARG A 44 9.59 8.46 -17.00
C ARG A 44 10.17 8.06 -18.35
N ASP A 45 9.35 7.76 -19.35
CA ASP A 45 9.81 7.44 -20.70
C ASP A 45 10.53 8.63 -21.35
N ASP A 46 9.98 9.84 -21.17
CA ASP A 46 10.60 11.08 -21.61
C ASP A 46 11.94 11.34 -20.90
N LEU A 47 12.00 11.08 -19.58
CA LEU A 47 13.21 11.20 -18.78
C LEU A 47 14.31 10.24 -19.28
N PHE A 48 13.98 8.98 -19.51
CA PHE A 48 14.92 7.98 -20.03
C PHE A 48 15.34 8.31 -21.47
N ALA A 49 14.46 8.87 -22.29
CA ALA A 49 14.83 9.40 -23.60
C ALA A 49 15.83 10.57 -23.49
N ALA A 50 15.65 11.48 -22.54
CA ALA A 50 16.59 12.57 -22.30
C ALA A 50 17.97 12.07 -21.81
N PHE A 51 18.01 11.08 -20.93
CA PHE A 51 19.27 10.45 -20.48
C PHE A 51 20.03 9.78 -21.62
N ARG A 52 19.32 9.06 -22.51
CA ARG A 52 19.94 8.45 -23.70
C ARG A 52 20.53 9.51 -24.64
N ARG A 53 19.78 10.59 -24.90
CA ARG A 53 20.18 11.64 -25.85
C ARG A 53 21.31 12.52 -25.34
N ASN A 54 21.25 12.92 -24.07
CA ASN A 54 22.10 13.99 -23.55
C ASN A 54 23.28 13.48 -22.73
N LEU A 55 23.17 12.27 -22.16
CA LEU A 55 24.17 11.71 -21.25
C LEU A 55 24.75 10.38 -21.75
N SER A 56 24.30 9.89 -22.92
CA SER A 56 24.74 8.61 -23.52
C SER A 56 24.58 7.40 -22.59
N ILE A 57 23.61 7.44 -21.68
CA ILE A 57 23.33 6.34 -20.75
C ILE A 57 22.58 5.24 -21.53
N THR A 58 23.07 4.00 -21.43
CA THR A 58 22.43 2.83 -22.05
C THR A 58 21.40 2.24 -21.11
N GLU A 59 20.16 2.08 -21.58
CA GLU A 59 19.09 1.43 -20.83
C GLU A 59 19.24 -0.09 -20.94
N THR A 60 19.12 -0.77 -19.79
CA THR A 60 19.16 -2.23 -19.68
C THR A 60 17.79 -2.74 -19.26
N ASP A 61 17.46 -3.98 -19.63
CA ASP A 61 16.21 -4.61 -19.19
C ASP A 61 16.09 -4.57 -17.65
N PRO A 62 14.89 -4.30 -17.12
CA PRO A 62 14.66 -4.25 -15.68
C PRO A 62 14.94 -5.63 -15.07
N GLN A 63 15.97 -5.70 -14.25
CA GLN A 63 16.30 -6.89 -13.47
C GLN A 63 15.86 -6.71 -12.02
N TYR A 64 15.27 -7.75 -11.44
CA TYR A 64 14.98 -7.76 -10.01
C TYR A 64 16.29 -7.84 -9.22
N ILE A 65 16.60 -6.79 -8.48
CA ILE A 65 17.77 -6.74 -7.58
C ILE A 65 17.24 -6.77 -6.15
N ARG A 66 17.57 -7.82 -5.41
CA ARG A 66 17.25 -7.92 -3.97
C ARG A 66 18.16 -6.95 -3.21
N THR A 67 17.58 -5.91 -2.61
CA THR A 67 18.30 -4.92 -1.80
C THR A 67 18.27 -5.22 -0.30
N LEU A 68 17.45 -6.17 0.14
CA LEU A 68 17.25 -6.52 1.55
C LEU A 68 17.69 -7.96 1.82
N THR A 69 18.33 -8.20 2.95
CA THR A 69 18.72 -9.53 3.43
C THR A 69 17.79 -9.97 4.55
N GLU A 70 17.56 -11.27 4.63
CA GLU A 70 16.80 -11.88 5.74
C GLU A 70 17.67 -11.88 7.00
N ASP A 71 17.04 -11.58 8.14
CA ASP A 71 17.68 -11.66 9.45
C ASP A 71 17.10 -12.86 10.20
N GLU A 72 17.90 -13.92 10.31
CA GLU A 72 17.52 -15.16 10.99
C GLU A 72 17.76 -15.11 12.51
N LEU A 73 18.31 -14.01 13.02
CA LEU A 73 18.65 -13.88 14.45
C LEU A 73 17.47 -13.41 15.30
N LEU A 74 16.39 -12.94 14.68
CA LEU A 74 15.22 -12.43 15.39
C LEU A 74 14.48 -13.56 16.13
N GLY A 75 14.37 -13.43 17.44
CA GLY A 75 13.53 -14.30 18.25
C GLY A 75 12.03 -14.00 18.06
N PRO A 76 11.11 -14.90 18.46
CA PRO A 76 9.65 -14.67 18.38
C PRO A 76 9.16 -13.39 19.09
N ILE A 77 9.94 -12.88 20.05
CA ILE A 77 9.64 -11.67 20.83
C ILE A 77 10.03 -10.39 20.07
N GLU A 78 11.02 -10.48 19.20
CA GLU A 78 11.54 -9.36 18.40
C GLU A 78 10.78 -9.22 17.06
N LEU A 79 9.89 -10.17 16.76
CA LEU A 79 9.07 -10.14 15.57
C LEU A 79 7.97 -9.09 15.69
N HIS A 80 7.87 -8.25 14.66
CA HIS A 80 6.82 -7.25 14.55
C HIS A 80 5.55 -7.85 13.90
N TYR A 81 4.40 -7.68 14.54
CA TYR A 81 3.13 -8.29 14.11
C TYR A 81 2.24 -7.37 13.26
N GLY A 82 2.78 -6.24 12.80
CA GLY A 82 2.04 -5.24 12.02
C GLY A 82 1.49 -4.07 12.85
N GLU A 83 1.98 -3.92 14.08
CA GLU A 83 1.68 -2.74 14.90
C GLU A 83 2.14 -1.44 14.21
N PRO A 84 1.47 -0.31 14.40
CA PRO A 84 1.97 0.94 13.85
C PRO A 84 3.34 1.29 14.44
N ASP A 85 4.29 1.70 13.58
CA ASP A 85 5.62 2.05 14.04
C ASP A 85 5.57 3.33 14.90
N ARG A 86 5.66 3.11 16.21
CA ARG A 86 5.64 4.14 17.27
C ARG A 86 6.91 5.00 17.30
N HIS A 87 7.96 4.59 16.60
CA HIS A 87 9.25 5.28 16.56
C HIS A 87 9.37 6.23 15.38
N LEU A 88 8.42 6.18 14.43
CA LEU A 88 8.30 7.22 13.41
C LEU A 88 7.96 8.53 14.10
N LEU A 89 8.92 9.46 14.07
CA LEU A 89 8.70 10.83 14.50
C LEU A 89 7.48 11.38 13.75
N PRO A 90 6.57 12.11 14.42
CA PRO A 90 5.49 12.80 13.75
C PRO A 90 6.09 13.65 12.62
N ARG A 91 5.86 13.25 11.37
CA ARG A 91 6.18 14.11 10.24
C ARG A 91 5.20 15.28 10.33
N ALA A 92 5.62 16.47 9.89
CA ALA A 92 4.84 17.71 10.02
C ALA A 92 3.39 17.65 9.49
N GLN A 93 3.03 16.60 8.75
CA GLN A 93 1.72 16.38 8.14
C GLN A 93 1.02 15.08 8.59
N CYS A 94 1.59 14.29 9.51
CA CYS A 94 0.97 13.06 9.99
C CYS A 94 1.08 12.96 11.52
N SER A 95 -0.08 12.80 12.17
CA SER A 95 -0.13 12.38 13.56
C SER A 95 0.36 10.94 13.71
N ALA A 96 0.70 10.54 14.94
CA ALA A 96 0.94 9.13 15.23
C ALA A 96 -0.31 8.30 14.89
N VAL A 97 -0.10 7.15 14.26
CA VAL A 97 -1.18 6.16 14.05
C VAL A 97 -1.47 5.48 15.38
N ARG A 98 -2.75 5.42 15.76
CA ARG A 98 -3.18 4.87 17.04
C ARG A 98 -4.30 3.85 16.83
N PRO A 99 -4.28 2.72 17.56
CA PRO A 99 -5.40 1.80 17.54
C PRO A 99 -6.60 2.42 18.25
N LEU A 100 -7.78 2.35 17.61
CA LEU A 100 -9.07 2.76 18.17
C LEU A 100 -9.99 1.56 18.29
N ARG A 101 -10.74 1.48 19.39
CA ARG A 101 -11.72 0.42 19.60
C ARG A 101 -13.01 0.76 18.85
N VAL A 102 -13.53 -0.19 18.11
CA VAL A 102 -14.89 -0.10 17.55
C VAL A 102 -15.89 -0.38 18.67
N ILE A 103 -16.69 0.61 19.03
CA ILE A 103 -17.76 0.50 20.04
C ILE A 103 -18.95 -0.26 19.46
N SER A 104 -19.34 0.10 18.26
CA SER A 104 -20.51 -0.46 17.59
C SER A 104 -20.33 -0.49 16.08
N THR A 105 -21.07 -1.39 15.44
CA THR A 105 -21.09 -1.55 13.99
C THR A 105 -22.52 -1.77 13.56
N ARG A 106 -22.98 -1.05 12.53
CA ARG A 106 -24.30 -1.26 11.94
C ARG A 106 -24.22 -1.26 10.42
N GLU A 107 -24.93 -2.20 9.80
CA GLU A 107 -25.18 -2.19 8.36
C GLU A 107 -26.29 -1.18 8.06
N LEU A 108 -26.02 -0.26 7.15
CA LEU A 108 -26.93 0.80 6.75
C LEU A 108 -27.83 0.37 5.59
N PHE A 109 -27.42 -0.61 4.78
CA PHE A 109 -28.20 -1.07 3.64
C PHE A 109 -28.96 -2.36 3.93
N SER A 110 -30.11 -2.50 3.27
CA SER A 110 -30.84 -3.76 3.34
C SER A 110 -30.08 -4.85 2.57
N PRO A 111 -30.13 -6.12 3.04
CA PRO A 111 -29.43 -7.23 2.39
C PRO A 111 -29.79 -7.44 0.92
N SER A 112 -30.98 -7.00 0.50
CA SER A 112 -31.49 -7.10 -0.87
C SER A 112 -30.82 -6.15 -1.85
N THR A 113 -30.05 -5.17 -1.38
CA THR A 113 -29.49 -4.12 -2.24
C THR A 113 -28.23 -4.54 -2.99
N GLY A 114 -27.63 -5.69 -2.63
CA GLY A 114 -26.35 -6.15 -3.19
C GLY A 114 -25.16 -5.23 -2.88
N ARG A 115 -25.33 -4.29 -1.96
CA ARG A 115 -24.30 -3.34 -1.51
C ARG A 115 -24.25 -3.37 0.01
N HIS A 116 -23.05 -3.17 0.55
CA HIS A 116 -22.81 -3.07 1.98
C HIS A 116 -22.30 -1.67 2.32
N CYS A 117 -22.87 -1.07 3.35
CA CYS A 117 -22.44 0.21 3.87
C CYS A 117 -22.46 0.15 5.40
N ILE A 118 -21.29 0.30 6.01
CA ILE A 118 -21.12 0.10 7.45
C ILE A 118 -20.95 1.46 8.13
N HIS A 119 -21.67 1.67 9.22
CA HIS A 119 -21.41 2.75 10.15
C HIS A 119 -20.70 2.20 11.39
N LEU A 120 -19.63 2.87 11.79
CA LEU A 120 -18.76 2.49 12.89
C LEU A 120 -18.77 3.60 13.94
N ASP A 121 -18.97 3.22 15.20
CA ASP A 121 -18.70 4.10 16.34
C ASP A 121 -17.30 3.78 16.86
N LEU A 122 -16.43 4.78 16.97
CA LEU A 122 -15.05 4.62 17.45
C LEU A 122 -14.86 5.26 18.83
N ASP A 123 -14.17 4.56 19.71
CA ASP A 123 -13.85 5.03 21.06
C ASP A 123 -12.63 5.94 21.05
N LEU A 124 -12.88 7.24 21.08
CA LEU A 124 -11.84 8.28 21.16
C LEU A 124 -11.45 8.61 22.60
N ALA A 125 -12.21 8.14 23.61
CA ALA A 125 -12.00 8.54 25.00
C ALA A 125 -10.64 8.08 25.55
N VAL A 126 -10.08 7.02 24.98
CA VAL A 126 -8.77 6.45 25.35
C VAL A 126 -7.61 7.31 24.84
N GLN A 127 -7.85 8.25 23.91
CA GLN A 127 -6.82 9.07 23.25
C GLN A 127 -7.16 10.57 23.41
N PRO A 128 -6.82 11.21 24.55
CA PRO A 128 -7.24 12.59 24.84
C PRO A 128 -6.62 13.64 23.89
N GLU A 129 -5.48 13.34 23.28
CA GLU A 129 -4.90 14.15 22.19
C GLU A 129 -5.66 14.05 20.85
N PHE A 130 -6.59 13.10 20.69
CA PHE A 130 -7.39 12.96 19.48
C PHE A 130 -8.51 14.01 19.47
N THR A 131 -8.26 15.12 18.78
CA THR A 131 -9.25 16.20 18.59
C THR A 131 -9.69 16.23 17.14
N TYR A 132 -10.98 16.50 16.90
CA TYR A 132 -11.53 16.60 15.56
C TYR A 132 -12.63 17.67 15.50
N LYS A 133 -12.91 18.13 14.29
CA LYS A 133 -14.03 19.01 13.95
C LYS A 133 -14.93 18.33 12.93
N MET A 134 -16.17 18.80 12.86
CA MET A 134 -17.10 18.33 11.83
C MET A 134 -16.53 18.65 10.45
N GLY A 135 -16.42 17.62 9.61
CA GLY A 135 -15.82 17.71 8.27
C GLY A 135 -14.38 17.21 8.18
N ASP A 136 -13.73 16.90 9.31
CA ASP A 136 -12.41 16.28 9.30
C ASP A 136 -12.47 14.84 8.78
N HIS A 137 -11.37 14.36 8.20
CA HIS A 137 -11.24 13.01 7.66
C HIS A 137 -10.46 12.13 8.62
N LEU A 138 -10.88 10.87 8.75
CA LEU A 138 -10.15 9.83 9.46
C LEU A 138 -9.37 8.98 8.46
N ALA A 139 -8.05 8.90 8.64
CA ALA A 139 -7.23 7.93 7.94
C ALA A 139 -7.24 6.60 8.70
N VAL A 140 -7.48 5.50 7.99
CA VAL A 140 -7.52 4.12 8.51
C VAL A 140 -6.51 3.29 7.74
#